data_AF-A0A959H9L8-F1
#
_entry.id   AF-A0A959H9L8-F1
#
_cell.length_a   1.000
_cell.length_b   1.000
_cell.length_c   1.000
_cell.angle_alpha   90.00
_cell.angle_beta   90.00
_cell.angle_gamma   90.00
#
_symmetry.space_group_name_H-M   'P 1'
#
loop_
_entity.id
_entity.type
_entity.pdbx_description
1 polymer ?
#
loop_
_entity_poly.entity_id
_entity_poly.type
_entity_poly.pdbx_seq_one_letter_code
_entity_poly.pdbx_strand_id
1 'polypeptide(L)'
;IKADSTTLDPDYGPSHRILEVYDTKDCNRIERKVLPVDVSPDFPYYIAEITYNNNSQLVAAHGFNNIYIYDVENRQLLPQLQPQYMTERYGVDAQSGMIQRLEVWEKYLVGYARDYGSFVFDLSDKQHPSPVPAFAEYEVETQVFHSLFLLESQGGYQAIMPSYDYEANEFSINPAFKNPIALNTDVPRSARNNRFLVLRRADAEKTAVAFDLKNRKAVALPENIATQQTRNILDWLKQNG
;
A
#
# COMPACT_ATOMS: atom_id res chain seq x y z
N ILE A 1 19.78 11.42 -0.39
CA ILE A 1 20.44 10.32 0.34
C ILE A 1 21.89 10.26 -0.09
N LYS A 2 22.85 10.05 0.82
CA LYS A 2 24.29 9.93 0.49
C LYS A 2 25.01 8.89 1.36
N ALA A 3 26.28 8.65 1.06
CA ALA A 3 27.21 7.90 1.89
C ALA A 3 28.36 8.80 2.37
N ASP A 4 28.93 8.51 3.54
CA ASP A 4 30.21 9.09 4.00
C ASP A 4 30.99 8.05 4.80
N SER A 5 32.10 8.44 5.43
CA SER A 5 32.93 7.52 6.23
C SER A 5 32.18 6.85 7.38
N THR A 6 31.07 7.42 7.85
CA THR A 6 30.23 6.83 8.91
C THR A 6 29.34 5.69 8.41
N THR A 7 29.22 5.52 7.09
CA THR A 7 28.43 4.44 6.46
C THR A 7 29.26 3.52 5.57
N LEU A 8 30.59 3.61 5.65
CA LEU A 8 31.50 2.69 4.96
C LEU A 8 31.41 1.30 5.60
N ASP A 9 31.09 0.31 4.77
CA ASP A 9 31.17 -1.09 5.14
C ASP A 9 32.51 -1.69 4.61
N PRO A 10 33.26 -2.46 5.41
CA PRO A 10 34.54 -3.04 4.98
C PRO A 10 34.43 -3.98 3.78
N ASP A 11 33.33 -4.71 3.67
CA ASP A 11 33.14 -5.75 2.66
C ASP A 11 32.36 -5.22 1.44
N TYR A 12 31.48 -4.23 1.66
CA TYR A 12 30.55 -3.71 0.64
C TYR A 12 30.82 -2.26 0.21
N GLY A 13 31.73 -1.54 0.88
CA GLY A 13 32.06 -0.16 0.54
C GLY A 13 31.01 0.87 1.00
N PRO A 14 30.92 2.05 0.36
CA PRO A 14 30.05 3.13 0.81
C PRO A 14 28.56 2.80 0.74
N SER A 15 27.87 2.79 1.88
CA SER A 15 26.44 2.51 1.95
C SER A 15 25.62 3.81 1.99
N HIS A 16 24.71 4.00 1.03
CA HIS A 16 23.91 5.22 0.86
C HIS A 16 22.73 5.25 1.85
N ARG A 17 23.03 5.59 3.10
CA ARG A 17 22.09 5.55 4.24
C ARG A 17 21.99 6.85 5.00
N ILE A 18 22.58 7.94 4.52
CA ILE A 18 22.51 9.23 5.20
C ILE A 18 21.35 10.03 4.60
N LEU A 19 20.32 10.22 5.42
CA LEU A 19 19.21 11.13 5.14
C LEU A 19 19.58 12.51 5.68
N GLU A 20 19.54 13.51 4.81
CA GLU A 20 19.68 14.90 5.18
C GLU A 20 18.51 15.69 4.62
N VAL A 21 18.00 16.61 5.42
CA VAL A 21 16.94 17.55 5.01
C VAL A 21 17.50 18.96 5.14
N TYR A 22 17.24 19.79 4.15
CA TYR A 22 17.74 21.16 4.04
C TYR A 22 16.56 22.13 3.92
N ASP A 23 16.68 23.32 4.52
CA ASP A 23 15.76 24.42 4.25
C ASP A 23 16.09 25.01 2.87
N THR A 24 15.10 25.16 2.01
CA THR A 24 15.31 25.62 0.64
C THR A 24 15.58 27.12 0.54
N LYS A 25 15.31 27.89 1.61
CA LYS A 25 15.51 29.35 1.61
C LYS A 25 16.96 29.74 1.88
N ASP A 26 17.63 29.05 2.80
CA ASP A 26 18.98 29.38 3.25
C ASP A 26 19.99 28.23 3.07
N CYS A 27 19.54 27.08 2.54
CA CYS A 27 20.33 25.86 2.36
C CYS A 27 20.93 25.30 3.66
N ASN A 28 20.42 25.71 4.83
CA ASN A 28 20.88 25.16 6.10
C ASN A 28 20.31 23.75 6.31
N ARG A 29 21.13 22.85 6.86
CA ARG A 29 20.71 21.49 7.18
C ARG A 29 19.80 21.50 8.41
N ILE A 30 18.58 21.03 8.25
CA ILE A 30 17.55 20.90 9.30
C ILE A 30 17.73 19.57 10.04
N GLU A 31 17.92 18.49 9.28
CA GLU A 31 17.95 17.13 9.82
C GLU A 31 19.14 16.36 9.22
N ARG A 32 19.76 15.50 10.02
CA ARG A 32 20.70 14.48 9.55
C ARG A 32 20.52 13.20 10.35
N LYS A 33 20.16 12.13 9.65
CA LYS A 33 20.02 10.79 10.24
C LYS A 33 20.81 9.77 9.44
N VAL A 34 21.59 8.96 10.14
CA VAL A 34 22.17 7.73 9.56
C VAL A 34 21.13 6.64 9.72
N LEU A 35 20.59 6.18 8.61
CA LEU A 35 19.61 5.10 8.54
C LEU A 35 20.33 3.75 8.76
N PRO A 36 19.66 2.76 9.39
CA PRO A 36 20.23 1.44 9.59
C PRO A 36 20.44 0.72 8.26
N VAL A 37 21.32 -0.28 8.26
CA VAL A 37 21.41 -1.22 7.15
C VAL A 37 20.06 -1.91 6.99
N ASP A 38 19.52 -1.89 5.77
CA ASP A 38 18.23 -2.48 5.45
C ASP A 38 18.44 -3.76 4.65
N VAL A 39 18.41 -4.90 5.34
CA VAL A 39 18.76 -6.24 4.85
C VAL A 39 20.25 -6.40 4.48
N SER A 40 20.81 -5.54 3.63
CA SER A 40 22.22 -5.56 3.23
C SER A 40 22.75 -4.14 2.97
N PRO A 41 24.04 -3.84 3.24
CA PRO A 41 24.65 -2.55 2.88
C PRO A 41 24.59 -2.21 1.39
N ASP A 42 24.44 -3.23 0.53
CA ASP A 42 24.29 -3.14 -0.92
C ASP A 42 22.93 -2.57 -1.37
N PHE A 43 21.92 -2.56 -0.49
CA PHE A 43 20.62 -1.97 -0.79
C PHE A 43 20.58 -0.53 -0.26
N PRO A 44 20.68 0.49 -1.13
CA PRO A 44 20.64 1.88 -0.70
C PRO A 44 19.20 2.30 -0.37
N TYR A 45 19.07 3.44 0.31
CA TYR A 45 17.77 4.10 0.45
C TYR A 45 17.51 5.03 -0.75
N TYR A 46 16.26 5.06 -1.19
CA TYR A 46 15.76 5.91 -2.27
C TYR A 46 14.77 6.93 -1.72
N ILE A 47 14.71 8.12 -2.33
CA ILE A 47 13.61 9.05 -2.10
C ILE A 47 12.44 8.59 -2.95
N ALA A 48 11.25 8.48 -2.35
CA ALA A 48 10.08 8.05 -3.07
C ALA A 48 9.50 9.21 -3.90
N GLU A 49 9.19 8.93 -5.16
CA GLU A 49 8.44 9.85 -6.02
C GLU A 49 6.95 9.70 -5.70
N ILE A 50 6.45 10.53 -4.78
CA ILE A 50 5.03 10.60 -4.42
C ILE A 50 4.33 11.49 -5.45
N THR A 51 3.46 10.92 -6.28
CA THR A 51 2.89 11.62 -7.45
C THR A 51 1.48 12.16 -7.21
N TYR A 52 0.70 11.56 -6.33
CA TYR A 52 -0.75 11.81 -6.24
C TYR A 52 -1.11 12.95 -5.29
N ASN A 53 -0.28 13.25 -4.29
CA ASN A 53 -0.61 14.26 -3.27
C ASN A 53 0.51 15.27 -3.01
N ASN A 54 0.66 16.22 -3.95
CA ASN A 54 1.52 17.41 -3.79
C ASN A 54 1.14 18.28 -2.57
N ASN A 55 -0.05 18.09 -1.99
CA ASN A 55 -0.51 18.84 -0.81
C ASN A 55 -0.14 18.15 0.52
N SER A 56 0.28 16.89 0.51
CA SER A 56 0.54 16.13 1.74
C SER A 56 1.69 16.69 2.57
N GLN A 57 2.60 17.48 1.96
CA GLN A 57 3.83 17.96 2.60
C GLN A 57 4.64 16.82 3.27
N LEU A 58 4.52 15.61 2.73
CA LEU A 58 5.28 14.44 3.16
C LEU A 58 6.34 14.10 2.12
N VAL A 59 7.53 13.78 2.58
CA VAL A 59 8.60 13.22 1.74
C VAL A 59 8.96 11.87 2.31
N ALA A 60 8.76 10.81 1.53
CA ALA A 60 9.15 9.48 1.95
C ALA A 60 10.53 9.12 1.39
N ALA A 61 11.28 8.35 2.18
CA ALA A 61 12.42 7.57 1.73
C ALA A 61 12.16 6.11 2.09
N HIS A 62 12.61 5.18 1.25
CA HIS A 62 12.48 3.76 1.52
C HIS A 62 13.79 3.04 1.22
N GLY A 63 14.08 2.03 2.03
CA GLY A 63 15.12 1.05 1.76
C GLY A 63 14.50 -0.19 1.13
N PHE A 64 15.05 -1.36 1.48
CA PHE A 64 14.51 -2.65 1.11
C PHE A 64 13.13 -2.88 1.73
N ASN A 65 12.99 -2.79 3.05
CA ASN A 65 11.71 -2.96 3.76
C ASN A 65 11.43 -1.89 4.82
N ASN A 66 12.31 -0.91 5.00
CA ASN A 66 12.11 0.20 5.91
C ASN A 66 11.63 1.45 5.17
N ILE A 67 10.69 2.17 5.77
CA ILE A 67 10.17 3.43 5.27
C ILE A 67 10.39 4.50 6.32
N TYR A 68 10.85 5.66 5.86
CA TYR A 68 11.00 6.87 6.64
C TYR A 68 10.20 7.98 5.98
N ILE A 69 9.35 8.66 6.74
CA ILE A 69 8.57 9.79 6.24
C ILE A 69 9.02 11.03 6.99
N TYR A 70 9.40 12.05 6.24
CA TYR A 70 9.61 13.39 6.78
C TYR A 70 8.35 14.22 6.57
N ASP A 71 7.78 14.69 7.68
CA ASP A 71 6.69 15.66 7.69
C ASP A 71 7.27 17.06 7.58
N VAL A 72 7.13 17.67 6.40
CA VAL A 72 7.69 18.98 6.08
C VAL A 72 6.99 20.08 6.88
N GLU A 73 5.69 19.94 7.14
CA GLU A 73 4.89 20.92 7.88
C GLU A 73 5.39 21.04 9.32
N ASN A 74 5.53 19.88 10.00
CA ASN A 74 5.93 19.81 11.40
C ASN A 74 7.44 19.67 11.61
N ARG A 75 8.22 19.62 10.51
CA ARG A 75 9.68 19.49 10.49
C ARG A 75 10.19 18.32 11.34
N GLN A 76 9.60 17.14 11.17
CA GLN A 76 9.93 15.96 11.95
C GLN A 76 9.94 14.69 11.10
N LEU A 77 10.81 13.74 11.47
CA LEU A 77 10.73 12.36 10.98
C LEU A 77 9.66 11.60 11.77
N LEU A 78 8.76 10.95 11.05
CA LEU A 78 7.81 10.01 11.64
C LEU A 78 8.53 8.73 12.11
N PRO A 79 7.90 7.93 12.98
CA PRO A 79 8.41 6.60 13.31
C PRO A 79 8.69 5.78 12.05
N GLN A 80 9.73 4.94 12.11
CA GLN A 80 10.06 4.01 11.04
C GLN A 80 8.89 3.05 10.80
N LEU A 81 8.53 2.85 9.54
CA LEU A 81 7.48 1.91 9.15
C LEU A 81 8.08 0.71 8.42
N GLN A 82 7.47 -0.45 8.60
CA GLN A 82 7.80 -1.69 7.90
C GLN A 82 6.52 -2.34 7.38
N PRO A 83 6.42 -2.67 6.09
CA PRO A 83 5.23 -3.27 5.50
C PRO A 83 4.70 -4.45 6.31
N GLN A 84 3.38 -4.48 6.51
CA GLN A 84 2.68 -5.60 7.12
C GLN A 84 1.63 -6.15 6.15
N TYR A 85 1.49 -7.47 6.15
CA TYR A 85 0.64 -8.20 5.20
C TYR A 85 -0.37 -9.07 5.96
N MET A 86 -1.52 -9.34 5.34
CA MET A 86 -2.57 -10.14 5.96
C MET A 86 -2.18 -11.62 6.07
N THR A 87 -1.39 -12.11 5.11
CA THR A 87 -0.83 -13.46 5.11
C THR A 87 0.70 -13.41 5.16
N GLU A 88 1.33 -14.50 5.58
CA GLU A 88 2.80 -14.58 5.66
C GLU A 88 3.42 -14.45 4.26
N ARG A 89 4.62 -13.87 4.19
CA ARG A 89 5.39 -13.66 2.95
C ARG A 89 6.76 -14.29 3.12
N TYR A 90 7.25 -14.95 2.08
CA TYR A 90 8.64 -15.43 2.02
C TYR A 90 9.27 -15.04 0.69
N GLY A 91 10.57 -14.75 0.72
CA GLY A 91 11.31 -14.32 -0.46
C GLY A 91 11.51 -15.47 -1.41
N VAL A 92 11.17 -15.28 -2.69
CA VAL A 92 11.49 -16.23 -3.75
C VAL A 92 12.88 -15.96 -4.34
N ASP A 93 13.36 -14.71 -4.23
CA ASP A 93 14.72 -14.30 -4.54
C ASP A 93 15.20 -13.18 -3.60
N ALA A 94 16.40 -12.64 -3.87
CA ALA A 94 17.01 -11.59 -3.06
C ALA A 94 16.35 -10.21 -3.17
N GLN A 95 15.45 -10.01 -4.14
CA GLN A 95 14.71 -8.77 -4.39
C GLN A 95 13.25 -8.85 -3.91
N SER A 96 12.75 -10.04 -3.58
CA SER A 96 11.42 -10.23 -3.00
C SER A 96 11.26 -9.43 -1.70
N GLY A 97 10.16 -8.69 -1.60
CA GLY A 97 9.87 -7.80 -0.47
C GLY A 97 10.50 -6.41 -0.59
N MET A 98 11.34 -6.15 -1.59
CA MET A 98 11.90 -4.82 -1.83
C MET A 98 10.79 -3.84 -2.20
N ILE A 99 10.66 -2.76 -1.44
CA ILE A 99 9.72 -1.67 -1.72
C ILE A 99 10.10 -1.03 -3.07
N GLN A 100 9.14 -1.02 -3.98
CA GLN A 100 9.30 -0.42 -5.32
C GLN A 100 8.66 0.96 -5.39
N ARG A 101 7.54 1.14 -4.68
CA ARG A 101 6.69 2.33 -4.80
C ARG A 101 6.02 2.68 -3.50
N LEU A 102 5.84 3.98 -3.31
CA LEU A 102 5.06 4.60 -2.25
C LEU A 102 4.25 5.74 -2.85
N GLU A 103 3.03 5.91 -2.35
CA GLU A 103 2.11 6.97 -2.74
C GLU A 103 1.29 7.40 -1.53
N VAL A 104 0.86 8.66 -1.53
CA VAL A 104 -0.03 9.16 -0.48
C VAL A 104 -1.41 9.37 -1.07
N TRP A 105 -2.38 8.66 -0.52
CA TRP A 105 -3.79 8.81 -0.88
C TRP A 105 -4.59 9.22 0.36
N GLU A 106 -5.12 10.44 0.33
CA GLU A 106 -5.71 11.11 1.51
C GLU A 106 -4.76 11.09 2.72
N LYS A 107 -5.15 10.39 3.78
CA LYS A 107 -4.40 10.19 5.04
C LYS A 107 -3.63 8.87 5.07
N TYR A 108 -3.56 8.15 3.96
CA TYR A 108 -2.94 6.83 3.88
C TYR A 108 -1.65 6.85 3.09
N LEU A 109 -0.62 6.17 3.59
CA LEU A 109 0.52 5.75 2.77
C LEU A 109 0.19 4.42 2.14
N VAL A 110 0.17 4.36 0.82
CA VAL A 110 -0.04 3.12 0.05
C VAL A 110 1.26 2.78 -0.65
N GLY A 111 1.72 1.54 -0.51
CA GLY A 111 2.95 1.10 -1.13
C GLY A 111 2.84 -0.25 -1.80
N TYR A 112 3.89 -0.59 -2.55
CA TYR A 112 4.02 -1.86 -3.24
C TYR A 112 5.43 -2.41 -3.07
N ALA A 113 5.52 -3.65 -2.61
CA ALA A 113 6.75 -4.41 -2.52
C ALA A 113 6.76 -5.52 -3.57
N ARG A 114 7.93 -5.75 -4.16
CA ARG A 114 8.10 -6.79 -5.18
C ARG A 114 7.72 -8.15 -4.61
N ASP A 115 6.94 -8.90 -5.39
CA ASP A 115 6.29 -10.18 -5.06
C ASP A 115 5.27 -10.06 -3.92
N TYR A 116 5.63 -9.46 -2.78
CA TYR A 116 4.78 -9.42 -1.58
C TYR A 116 3.49 -8.62 -1.74
N GLY A 117 3.44 -7.73 -2.74
CA GLY A 117 2.26 -6.98 -3.14
C GLY A 117 2.10 -5.67 -2.39
N SER A 118 0.86 -5.22 -2.29
CA SER A 118 0.51 -3.90 -1.77
C SER A 118 0.40 -3.91 -0.25
N PHE A 119 0.74 -2.78 0.38
CA PHE A 119 0.58 -2.54 1.82
C PHE A 119 0.07 -1.12 2.06
N VAL A 120 -0.56 -0.88 3.21
CA VAL A 120 -1.13 0.43 3.57
C VAL A 120 -0.84 0.78 5.03
N PHE A 121 -0.57 2.06 5.30
CA PHE A 121 -0.55 2.65 6.63
C PHE A 121 -1.54 3.80 6.72
N ASP A 122 -2.23 3.92 7.86
CA ASP A 122 -2.97 5.12 8.24
C ASP A 122 -2.00 6.10 8.91
N LEU A 123 -1.92 7.32 8.38
CA LEU A 123 -1.08 8.42 8.87
C LEU A 123 -1.89 9.47 9.65
N SER A 124 -3.14 9.18 10.02
CA SER A 124 -4.00 10.11 10.79
C SER A 124 -3.36 10.52 12.11
N ASP A 125 -2.75 9.55 12.83
CA ASP A 125 -1.85 9.83 13.95
C ASP A 125 -0.40 9.72 13.47
N LYS A 126 0.21 10.86 13.16
CA LYS A 126 1.60 10.93 12.69
C LYS A 126 2.61 10.46 13.75
N GLN A 127 2.26 10.46 15.04
CA GLN A 127 3.14 9.95 16.12
C GLN A 127 3.08 8.43 16.23
N HIS A 128 1.98 7.81 15.82
CA HIS A 128 1.79 6.36 15.84
C HIS A 128 1.10 5.87 14.55
N PRO A 129 1.75 6.00 13.38
CA PRO A 129 1.16 5.49 12.15
C PRO A 129 0.89 4.00 12.27
N SER A 130 -0.29 3.55 11.85
CA SER A 130 -0.74 2.18 12.04
C SER A 130 -0.88 1.44 10.71
N PRO A 131 -0.44 0.18 10.61
CA PRO A 131 -0.68 -0.62 9.41
C PRO A 131 -2.18 -0.87 9.23
N VAL A 132 -2.65 -0.77 8.00
CA VAL A 132 -4.03 -1.15 7.61
C VAL A 132 -3.93 -2.49 6.88
N PRO A 133 -4.32 -3.61 7.51
CA PRO A 133 -4.26 -4.90 6.85
C PRO A 133 -5.21 -4.93 5.65
N ALA A 134 -4.84 -5.69 4.63
CA ALA A 134 -5.74 -5.96 3.51
C ALA A 134 -7.05 -6.55 4.03
N PHE A 135 -8.17 -6.07 3.49
CA PHE A 135 -9.47 -6.63 3.80
C PHE A 135 -9.65 -8.00 3.16
N ALA A 136 -9.11 -8.18 1.95
CA ALA A 136 -9.04 -9.45 1.26
C ALA A 136 -7.76 -9.53 0.42
N GLU A 137 -7.25 -10.74 0.24
CA GLU A 137 -6.09 -11.03 -0.61
C GLU A 137 -6.38 -12.24 -1.49
N TYR A 138 -5.72 -12.29 -2.64
CA TYR A 138 -5.72 -13.44 -3.52
C TYR A 138 -4.30 -13.65 -4.07
N GLU A 139 -3.74 -14.82 -3.83
CA GLU A 139 -2.46 -15.24 -4.40
C GLU A 139 -2.69 -15.61 -5.88
N VAL A 140 -2.19 -14.77 -6.80
CA VAL A 140 -2.36 -14.98 -8.25
C VAL A 140 -1.31 -15.93 -8.81
N GLU A 141 -0.11 -15.89 -8.24
CA GLU A 141 1.03 -16.75 -8.52
C GLU A 141 1.76 -16.97 -7.20
N THR A 142 2.66 -17.97 -7.13
CA THR A 142 3.40 -18.28 -5.91
C THR A 142 4.07 -17.03 -5.34
N GLN A 143 3.66 -16.64 -4.12
CA GLN A 143 4.11 -15.44 -3.41
C GLN A 143 3.75 -14.10 -4.06
N VAL A 144 2.88 -14.06 -5.07
CA VAL A 144 2.39 -12.83 -5.69
C VAL A 144 0.94 -12.59 -5.28
N PHE A 145 0.71 -11.51 -4.53
CA PHE A 145 -0.58 -11.22 -3.92
C PHE A 145 -1.25 -9.98 -4.52
N HIS A 146 -2.53 -10.12 -4.83
CA HIS A 146 -3.41 -8.99 -5.11
C HIS A 146 -4.25 -8.69 -3.87
N SER A 147 -4.12 -7.48 -3.34
CA SER A 147 -4.76 -7.06 -2.10
C SER A 147 -5.87 -6.05 -2.37
N LEU A 148 -6.99 -6.22 -1.68
CA LEU A 148 -8.06 -5.23 -1.60
C LEU A 148 -8.07 -4.64 -0.20
N PHE A 149 -8.02 -3.31 -0.13
CA PHE A 149 -8.16 -2.57 1.13
C PHE A 149 -9.50 -1.85 1.15
N LEU A 150 -10.13 -1.78 2.33
CA LEU A 150 -11.28 -0.92 2.59
C LEU A 150 -10.80 0.21 3.49
N LEU A 151 -10.64 1.40 2.93
CA LEU A 151 -10.13 2.57 3.62
C LEU A 151 -11.28 3.50 3.99
N GLU A 152 -11.30 4.03 5.21
CA GLU A 152 -12.31 4.99 5.63
C GLU A 152 -12.06 6.34 4.95
N SER A 153 -13.09 6.85 4.27
CA SER A 153 -13.07 8.16 3.62
C SER A 153 -14.48 8.74 3.60
N GLN A 154 -14.61 10.03 3.91
CA GLN A 154 -15.87 10.79 3.84
C GLN A 154 -17.09 10.09 4.49
N GLY A 155 -16.90 9.39 5.62
CA GLY A 155 -17.97 8.71 6.35
C GLY A 155 -18.41 7.36 5.75
N GLY A 156 -17.70 6.84 4.75
CA GLY A 156 -17.88 5.50 4.19
C GLY A 156 -16.54 4.81 3.94
N TYR A 157 -16.56 3.77 3.12
CA TYR A 157 -15.37 3.06 2.69
C TYR A 157 -15.08 3.31 1.21
N GLN A 158 -13.84 3.63 0.91
CA GLN A 158 -13.26 3.50 -0.42
C GLN A 158 -12.53 2.16 -0.51
N ALA A 159 -12.98 1.29 -1.42
CA ALA A 159 -12.19 0.12 -1.77
C ALA A 159 -11.08 0.53 -2.74
N ILE A 160 -9.86 0.07 -2.50
CA ILE A 160 -8.70 0.24 -3.38
C ILE A 160 -8.03 -1.11 -3.64
N MET A 161 -7.49 -1.29 -4.85
CA MET A 161 -6.72 -2.50 -5.24
C MET A 161 -5.42 -2.07 -5.91
N PRO A 162 -4.43 -1.62 -5.12
CA PRO A 162 -3.23 -1.01 -5.67
C PRO A 162 -2.45 -2.00 -6.52
N SER A 163 -1.84 -1.49 -7.59
CA SER A 163 -1.03 -2.28 -8.51
C SER A 163 0.17 -1.51 -8.99
N TYR A 164 1.22 -2.24 -9.32
CA TYR A 164 2.38 -1.70 -10.00
C TYR A 164 2.54 -2.37 -11.38
N ASP A 165 2.62 -1.55 -12.43
CA ASP A 165 2.98 -1.98 -13.77
C ASP A 165 4.49 -1.76 -13.94
N TYR A 166 5.24 -2.85 -14.02
CA TYR A 166 6.70 -2.82 -14.14
C TYR A 166 7.17 -2.30 -15.50
N GLU A 167 6.41 -2.56 -16.57
CA GLU A 167 6.75 -2.17 -17.93
C GLU A 167 6.51 -0.66 -18.13
N ALA A 168 5.37 -0.17 -17.62
CA ALA A 168 5.03 1.25 -17.64
C ALA A 168 5.70 2.05 -16.50
N ASN A 169 6.33 1.37 -15.54
CA ASN A 169 6.93 1.98 -14.34
C ASN A 169 5.90 2.78 -13.51
N GLU A 170 4.62 2.39 -13.58
CA GLU A 170 3.48 3.15 -13.08
C GLU A 170 2.83 2.48 -11.87
N PHE A 171 2.66 3.25 -10.79
CA PHE A 171 1.92 2.82 -9.61
C PHE A 171 0.51 3.39 -9.63
N SER A 172 -0.48 2.55 -9.40
CA SER A 172 -1.90 2.94 -9.41
C SER A 172 -2.59 2.50 -8.13
N ILE A 173 -3.30 3.42 -7.47
CA ILE A 173 -4.12 3.14 -6.28
C ILE A 173 -5.36 2.31 -6.63
N ASN A 174 -5.93 2.51 -7.83
CA ASN A 174 -7.15 1.85 -8.33
C ASN A 174 -8.35 1.93 -7.36
N PRO A 175 -8.90 3.13 -7.12
CA PRO A 175 -10.15 3.27 -6.37
C PRO A 175 -11.31 2.59 -7.11
N ALA A 176 -12.01 1.69 -6.41
CA ALA A 176 -13.09 0.89 -6.98
C ALA A 176 -14.41 1.66 -7.15
N PHE A 177 -14.64 2.69 -6.33
CA PHE A 177 -15.83 3.51 -6.35
C PHE A 177 -15.50 4.95 -6.74
N LYS A 178 -16.49 5.65 -7.34
CA LYS A 178 -16.39 7.08 -7.61
C LYS A 178 -16.43 7.93 -6.34
N ASN A 179 -17.20 7.48 -5.34
CA ASN A 179 -17.29 8.08 -4.02
C ASN A 179 -17.28 6.95 -2.98
N PRO A 180 -16.78 7.19 -1.75
CA PRO A 180 -16.88 6.24 -0.66
C PRO A 180 -18.33 5.82 -0.41
N ILE A 181 -18.54 4.55 -0.03
CA ILE A 181 -19.88 3.99 0.23
C ILE A 181 -19.92 3.25 1.57
N ALA A 182 -21.09 3.22 2.20
CA ALA A 182 -21.30 2.44 3.41
C ALA A 182 -21.42 0.94 3.08
N LEU A 183 -20.55 0.12 3.68
CA LEU A 183 -20.47 -1.32 3.45
C LEU A 183 -20.64 -2.09 4.75
N ASN A 184 -21.31 -3.23 4.66
CA ASN A 184 -21.21 -4.27 5.67
C ASN A 184 -19.95 -5.11 5.41
N THR A 185 -19.03 -5.06 6.38
CA THR A 185 -17.71 -5.71 6.34
C THR A 185 -17.67 -7.03 7.12
N ASP A 186 -18.81 -7.43 7.71
CA ASP A 186 -18.98 -8.71 8.38
C ASP A 186 -19.13 -9.84 7.37
N VAL A 187 -17.99 -10.44 7.02
CA VAL A 187 -17.88 -11.58 6.10
C VAL A 187 -16.93 -12.62 6.68
N PRO A 188 -17.17 -13.92 6.43
CA PRO A 188 -16.30 -14.97 6.93
C PRO A 188 -14.89 -14.86 6.35
N ARG A 189 -13.88 -15.27 7.13
CA ARG A 189 -12.46 -15.23 6.72
C ARG A 189 -12.21 -15.96 5.39
N SER A 190 -12.94 -17.04 5.11
CA SER A 190 -12.83 -17.79 3.86
C SER A 190 -13.24 -16.98 2.61
N ALA A 191 -14.13 -15.98 2.76
CA ALA A 191 -14.48 -15.09 1.67
C ALA A 191 -13.38 -14.06 1.37
N ARG A 192 -12.52 -13.75 2.34
CA ARG A 192 -11.42 -12.78 2.23
C ARG A 192 -10.16 -13.37 1.58
N ASN A 193 -10.11 -14.69 1.38
CA ASN A 193 -9.01 -15.37 0.69
C ASN A 193 -9.55 -16.13 -0.53
N ASN A 194 -10.22 -15.41 -1.44
CA ASN A 194 -10.83 -15.98 -2.63
C ASN A 194 -10.72 -14.97 -3.78
N ARG A 195 -10.77 -15.45 -5.04
CA ARG A 195 -10.69 -14.60 -6.23
C ARG A 195 -11.81 -13.56 -6.24
N PHE A 196 -13.02 -13.97 -5.89
CA PHE A 196 -14.18 -13.09 -5.88
C PHE A 196 -14.60 -12.76 -4.45
N LEU A 197 -14.75 -11.46 -4.17
CA LEU A 197 -15.30 -10.95 -2.92
C LEU A 197 -16.64 -10.26 -3.22
N VAL A 198 -17.65 -10.57 -2.41
CA VAL A 198 -18.97 -9.92 -2.49
C VAL A 198 -19.26 -9.28 -1.13
N LEU A 199 -19.47 -7.97 -1.12
CA LEU A 199 -19.89 -7.21 0.05
C LEU A 199 -21.30 -6.66 -0.17
N ARG A 200 -21.96 -6.28 0.94
CA ARG A 200 -23.29 -5.69 0.92
C ARG A 200 -23.18 -4.22 1.28
N ARG A 201 -23.92 -3.36 0.59
CA ARG A 201 -24.12 -1.99 1.05
C ARG A 201 -24.91 -2.00 2.35
N ALA A 202 -24.67 -1.00 3.18
CA ALA A 202 -25.45 -0.74 4.39
C ALA A 202 -26.75 0.04 4.08
N ASP A 203 -27.35 -0.19 2.91
CA ASP A 203 -28.63 0.38 2.48
C ASP A 203 -29.79 -0.58 2.80
N ALA A 204 -31.03 -0.10 2.63
CA ALA A 204 -32.23 -0.90 2.93
C ALA A 204 -32.33 -2.17 2.05
N GLU A 205 -31.87 -2.09 0.81
CA GLU A 205 -31.94 -3.18 -0.18
C GLU A 205 -30.76 -4.16 -0.06
N LYS A 206 -29.73 -3.83 0.71
CA LYS A 206 -28.48 -4.59 0.86
C LYS A 206 -27.90 -4.98 -0.49
N THR A 207 -27.83 -4.01 -1.40
CA THR A 207 -27.31 -4.24 -2.75
C THR A 207 -25.86 -4.73 -2.69
N ALA A 208 -25.52 -5.72 -3.51
CA ALA A 208 -24.18 -6.27 -3.54
C ALA A 208 -23.21 -5.40 -4.33
N VAL A 209 -21.97 -5.34 -3.86
CA VAL A 209 -20.80 -4.93 -4.65
C VAL A 209 -19.86 -6.13 -4.76
N ALA A 210 -19.33 -6.36 -5.96
CA ALA A 210 -18.44 -7.49 -6.23
C ALA A 210 -17.08 -7.00 -6.68
N PHE A 211 -16.05 -7.76 -6.33
CA PHE A 211 -14.67 -7.53 -6.71
C PHE A 211 -14.07 -8.80 -7.29
N ASP A 212 -13.29 -8.66 -8.35
CA ASP A 212 -12.41 -9.70 -8.88
C ASP A 212 -10.96 -9.35 -8.51
N LEU A 213 -10.43 -10.00 -7.48
CA LEU A 213 -9.09 -9.74 -6.97
C LEU A 213 -8.01 -10.21 -7.96
N LYS A 214 -8.28 -11.23 -8.78
CA LYS A 214 -7.33 -11.66 -9.82
C LYS A 214 -7.10 -10.52 -10.81
N ASN A 215 -8.17 -9.85 -11.22
CA ASN A 215 -8.13 -8.77 -12.20
C ASN A 215 -8.06 -7.35 -11.57
N ARG A 216 -8.01 -7.25 -10.24
CA ARG A 216 -7.95 -5.98 -9.47
C ARG A 216 -9.04 -4.96 -9.85
N LYS A 217 -10.27 -5.43 -10.05
CA LYS A 217 -11.39 -4.57 -10.50
C LYS A 217 -12.67 -4.82 -9.72
N ALA A 218 -13.46 -3.76 -9.54
CA ALA A 218 -14.87 -3.90 -9.19
C ALA A 218 -15.64 -4.47 -10.38
N VAL A 219 -16.58 -5.38 -10.11
CA VAL A 219 -17.42 -5.99 -11.14
C VAL A 219 -18.79 -5.34 -11.07
N ALA A 220 -19.23 -4.79 -12.21
CA ALA A 220 -20.58 -4.25 -12.35
C ALA A 220 -21.59 -5.43 -12.35
N LEU A 221 -22.39 -5.52 -11.29
CA LEU A 221 -23.46 -6.50 -11.19
C LEU A 221 -24.74 -5.92 -11.80
N PRO A 222 -25.44 -6.65 -12.69
CA PRO A 222 -26.79 -6.29 -13.10
C PRO A 222 -27.71 -6.18 -11.87
N GLU A 223 -28.69 -5.27 -11.90
CA GLU A 223 -29.58 -4.99 -10.75
C GLU A 223 -30.29 -6.25 -10.23
N ASN A 224 -30.73 -7.13 -11.13
CA ASN A 224 -31.38 -8.40 -10.81
C ASN A 224 -30.42 -9.45 -10.21
N ILE A 225 -29.10 -9.28 -10.35
CA ILE A 225 -28.08 -10.12 -9.74
C ILE A 225 -27.63 -9.52 -8.40
N ALA A 226 -27.46 -8.20 -8.32
CA ALA A 226 -26.95 -7.50 -7.14
C ALA A 226 -27.81 -7.70 -5.88
N THR A 227 -29.11 -7.98 -6.04
CA THR A 227 -30.06 -8.23 -4.95
C THR A 227 -30.17 -9.71 -4.55
N GLN A 228 -29.56 -10.63 -5.31
CA GLN A 228 -29.63 -12.06 -5.01
C GLN A 228 -28.76 -12.46 -3.82
N GLN A 229 -28.91 -13.70 -3.35
CA GLN A 229 -28.04 -14.27 -2.32
C GLN A 229 -26.59 -14.38 -2.82
N THR A 230 -25.63 -14.24 -1.90
CA THR A 230 -24.20 -14.22 -2.21
C THR A 230 -23.73 -15.44 -3.00
N ARG A 231 -24.28 -16.63 -2.73
CA ARG A 231 -23.96 -17.84 -3.50
C ARG A 231 -24.27 -17.69 -4.98
N ASN A 232 -25.46 -17.20 -5.33
CA ASN A 232 -25.87 -17.03 -6.71
C ASN A 232 -25.03 -15.97 -7.43
N ILE A 233 -24.65 -14.90 -6.71
CA ILE A 233 -23.74 -13.88 -7.24
C ILE A 233 -22.38 -14.49 -7.54
N LEU A 234 -21.82 -15.29 -6.62
CA LEU A 234 -20.53 -15.96 -6.82
C LEU A 234 -20.58 -16.93 -8.00
N ASP A 235 -21.68 -17.67 -8.18
CA ASP A 235 -21.83 -18.58 -9.32
C ASP A 235 -21.95 -17.81 -10.65
N TRP A 236 -22.64 -16.66 -10.65
CA TRP A 236 -22.69 -15.76 -11.80
C TRP A 236 -21.32 -15.17 -12.13
N LEU A 237 -20.55 -14.72 -11.12
CA LEU A 237 -19.19 -14.18 -11.29
C LEU A 237 -18.24 -15.20 -11.90
N LYS A 238 -18.32 -16.48 -11.52
CA LYS A 238 -17.49 -17.54 -12.12
C LYS A 238 -17.78 -17.78 -13.60
N GLN A 239 -19.00 -17.50 -14.05
CA GLN A 239 -19.40 -17.70 -15.45
C GLN A 239 -19.13 -16.48 -16.33
N ASN A 240 -19.04 -15.28 -15.74
CA ASN A 240 -19.01 -14.00 -16.47
C ASN A 240 -17.79 -13.11 -16.13
N GLY A 241 -16.91 -13.55 -15.22
CA GLY A 241 -15.84 -12.75 -14.62
C GLY A 241 -14.41 -13.16 -14.95
#